data_AF-A0A931XTG1-F1
#
_entry.id   AF-A0A931XTG1-F1
#
_cell.length_a   1.000
_cell.length_b   1.000
_cell.length_c   1.000
_cell.angle_alpha   90.00
_cell.angle_beta   90.00
_cell.angle_gamma   90.00
#
_symmetry.space_group_name_H-M   'P 1'
#
loop_
_entity.id
_entity.type
_entity.pdbx_description
1 polymer ?
#
loop_
_entity_poly.entity_id
_entity_poly.type
_entity_poly.pdbx_seq_one_letter_code
_entity_poly.pdbx_strand_id
1 'polypeptide(L)'
;MKTRLVRIGNSRGVRLPKPLIEEAGLTEEVELRVRDGAIVIARAAARAGWAEAAKRLRQRDEDHLLDLPTPTRFDEKGWEW
;
A
#
# COMPACT_ATOMS: atom_id res chain seq x y z
N MET A 1 4.63 -24.74 -11.75
CA MET A 1 4.26 -24.36 -13.13
C MET A 1 5.40 -23.55 -13.76
N LYS A 2 5.75 -23.79 -15.03
CA LYS A 2 6.69 -22.95 -15.79
C LYS A 2 5.92 -22.14 -16.81
N THR A 3 6.23 -20.85 -16.93
CA THR A 3 5.59 -19.93 -17.88
C THR A 3 6.66 -19.07 -18.54
N ARG A 4 6.30 -18.30 -19.56
CA ARG A 4 7.22 -17.49 -20.37
C ARG A 4 6.95 -16.01 -20.13
N LEU A 5 8.02 -15.21 -20.19
CA LEU A 5 7.92 -13.76 -20.26
C LEU A 5 7.41 -13.34 -21.65
N VAL A 6 6.25 -12.70 -21.70
CA VAL A 6 5.67 -12.14 -22.92
C VAL A 6 6.07 -10.67 -23.08
N ARG A 7 6.18 -10.18 -24.32
CA ARG A 7 6.46 -8.76 -24.59
C ARG A 7 5.17 -7.96 -24.49
N ILE A 8 5.22 -6.83 -23.79
CA ILE A 8 4.12 -5.86 -23.67
C ILE A 8 4.74 -4.48 -23.95
N GLY A 9 4.79 -4.09 -25.23
CA GLY A 9 5.50 -2.88 -25.65
C GLY A 9 7.00 -2.93 -25.31
N ASN A 10 7.46 -1.96 -24.52
CA ASN A 10 8.83 -1.91 -23.98
C ASN A 10 9.01 -2.74 -22.70
N SER A 11 7.92 -3.25 -22.13
CA SER A 11 7.92 -4.03 -20.90
C SER A 11 7.77 -5.53 -21.18
N ARG A 12 7.90 -6.34 -20.12
CA ARG A 12 7.66 -7.79 -20.15
C ARG A 12 6.63 -8.15 -19.09
N GLY A 13 5.77 -9.12 -19.40
CA GLY A 13 4.75 -9.62 -18.48
C GLY A 13 4.83 -11.13 -18.29
N VAL A 14 4.19 -11.63 -17.24
CA VAL A 14 3.95 -13.06 -16.99
C VAL A 14 2.43 -13.28 -16.97
N ARG A 15 1.96 -14.32 -17.66
CA ARG A 15 0.54 -14.72 -17.58
C ARG A 15 0.31 -15.51 -16.30
N LEU A 16 -0.50 -14.95 -15.39
CA LEU A 16 -0.93 -15.62 -14.17
C LEU A 16 -2.27 -16.34 -14.43
N PRO A 17 -2.37 -17.65 -14.17
CA PRO A 17 -3.63 -18.37 -14.19
C PRO A 17 -4.63 -17.75 -13.20
N LYS A 18 -5.90 -17.68 -13.60
CA LYS A 18 -7.01 -17.17 -12.77
C LYS A 18 -7.04 -17.78 -11.35
N PRO A 19 -6.85 -19.10 -11.15
CA PRO A 19 -6.83 -19.66 -9.80
C PRO A 19 -5.75 -19.06 -8.88
N LEU A 20 -4.56 -18.72 -9.42
CA LEU A 20 -3.50 -18.11 -8.61
C LEU A 20 -3.81 -16.65 -8.25
N ILE A 21 -4.52 -15.93 -9.13
CA ILE A 21 -4.98 -14.56 -8.87
C ILE A 21 -6.00 -14.58 -7.72
N GLU A 22 -6.95 -15.51 -7.77
CA GLU A 22 -8.01 -15.67 -6.76
C GLU A 22 -7.45 -16.14 -5.41
N GLU A 23 -6.60 -17.18 -5.41
CA GLU A 23 -5.99 -17.72 -4.19
C GLU A 23 -5.08 -16.69 -3.50
N ALA A 24 -4.34 -15.89 -4.27
CA ALA A 24 -3.51 -14.82 -3.73
C ALA A 24 -4.29 -13.53 -3.37
N GLY A 25 -5.60 -13.48 -3.66
CA GLY A 25 -6.45 -12.32 -3.38
C GLY A 25 -5.99 -11.05 -4.11
N LEU A 26 -5.44 -11.19 -5.32
CA LEU A 26 -5.00 -10.05 -6.13
C LEU A 26 -6.22 -9.34 -6.75
N THR A 27 -6.15 -8.02 -6.80
CA THR A 27 -7.15 -7.17 -7.46
C THR A 27 -6.49 -6.45 -8.66
N GLU A 28 -7.09 -5.37 -9.14
CA GLU A 28 -6.53 -4.56 -10.24
C GLU A 28 -5.18 -3.91 -9.88
N GLU A 29 -4.97 -3.60 -8.59
CA GLU A 29 -3.73 -3.01 -8.11
C GLU A 29 -2.89 -4.02 -7.31
N VAL A 30 -1.63 -4.15 -7.70
CA VAL A 30 -0.67 -5.06 -7.08
C VAL A 30 0.64 -4.36 -6.80
N GLU A 31 1.31 -4.79 -5.74
CA GLU A 31 2.66 -4.37 -5.41
C GLU A 31 3.68 -5.39 -5.94
N LEU A 32 4.75 -4.87 -6.54
CA LEU A 32 5.87 -5.64 -7.04
C LEU A 32 7.11 -5.30 -6.24
N ARG A 33 7.80 -6.31 -5.72
CA ARG A 33 9.10 -6.15 -5.05
C ARG A 33 10.06 -7.27 -5.45
N VAL A 34 11.34 -6.94 -5.54
CA VAL A 34 12.39 -7.95 -5.71
C VAL A 34 12.85 -8.42 -4.35
N ARG A 35 12.85 -9.73 -4.14
CA ARG A 35 13.37 -10.36 -2.94
C ARG A 35 14.02 -11.68 -3.32
N ASP A 36 15.26 -11.88 -2.88
CA ASP A 36 15.99 -13.15 -3.02
C ASP A 36 16.03 -13.68 -4.48
N GLY A 37 16.24 -12.79 -5.44
CA GLY A 37 16.27 -13.13 -6.88
C GLY A 37 14.90 -13.41 -7.51
N ALA A 38 13.80 -13.21 -6.79
CA ALA A 38 12.44 -13.37 -7.27
C ALA A 38 11.66 -12.06 -7.27
N ILE A 39 10.69 -11.94 -8.17
CA ILE A 39 9.66 -10.90 -8.12
C ILE A 39 8.50 -11.43 -7.27
N VAL A 40 8.23 -10.78 -6.15
CA VAL A 40 7.06 -11.05 -5.31
C VAL A 40 5.94 -10.11 -5.74
N ILE A 41 4.80 -10.70 -6.11
CA ILE A 41 3.57 -10.00 -6.45
C ILE A 41 2.61 -10.17 -5.27
N ALA A 42 2.11 -9.07 -4.72
CA ALA A 42 1.15 -9.08 -3.61
C ALA A 42 0.02 -8.10 -3.88
N ARG A 43 -1.13 -8.29 -3.20
CA ARG A 43 -2.20 -7.29 -3.21
C ARG A 43 -1.64 -5.93 -2.76
N ALA A 44 -2.08 -4.85 -3.40
CA ALA A 44 -1.73 -3.51 -2.93
C ALA A 44 -2.25 -3.30 -1.50
N ALA A 45 -1.39 -2.82 -0.61
CA ALA A 45 -1.80 -2.49 0.75
C ALA A 45 -2.55 -1.15 0.74
N ALA A 46 -3.67 -1.08 1.45
CA ALA A 46 -4.30 0.20 1.72
C ALA A 46 -3.27 1.12 2.40
N ARG A 47 -3.14 2.34 1.87
CA ARG A 47 -2.16 3.33 2.37
C ARG A 47 -0.69 2.93 2.18
N ALA A 48 -0.39 2.10 1.18
CA ALA A 48 0.99 1.86 0.75
C ALA A 48 1.73 3.19 0.56
N GLY A 49 2.93 3.29 1.14
CA GLY A 49 3.75 4.50 1.09
C GLY A 49 3.34 5.63 2.05
N TRP A 50 2.22 5.54 2.78
CA TRP A 50 1.84 6.57 3.76
C TRP A 50 2.82 6.68 4.91
N ALA A 51 3.38 5.57 5.39
CA ALA A 51 4.39 5.61 6.44
C ALA A 51 5.63 6.41 6.01
N GLU A 52 6.09 6.21 4.77
CA GLU A 52 7.21 6.98 4.21
C GLU A 52 6.82 8.43 3.90
N ALA A 53 5.59 8.69 3.47
CA ALA A 53 5.07 10.05 3.32
C ALA A 53 5.02 10.80 4.66
N ALA A 54 4.55 10.16 5.73
CA ALA A 54 4.53 10.71 7.08
C ALA A 54 5.95 11.00 7.59
N LYS A 55 6.91 10.10 7.36
CA LYS A 55 8.33 10.36 7.68
C LYS A 55 8.88 11.58 6.93
N ARG A 56 8.55 11.74 5.64
CA ARG A 56 8.97 12.91 4.86
C ARG A 56 8.33 14.21 5.35
N LEU A 57 7.06 14.18 5.75
CA LEU A 57 6.39 15.34 6.36
C LEU A 57 7.09 15.74 7.66
N ARG A 58 7.38 14.76 8.53
CA ARG A 58 8.13 15.01 9.77
C ARG A 58 9.51 15.59 9.52
N GLN A 59 10.25 15.08 8.53
CA GLN A 59 11.58 15.59 8.17
C GLN A 59 11.54 17.05 7.70
N ARG A 60 10.41 17.50 7.18
CA ARG A 60 10.17 18.88 6.73
C ARG A 60 9.51 19.76 7.79
N ASP A 61 9.21 19.20 8.97
CA ASP A 61 8.44 19.87 10.03
C ASP A 61 7.05 20.33 9.55
N GLU A 62 6.43 19.56 8.65
CA GLU A 62 5.10 19.83 8.07
C GLU A 62 4.01 18.91 8.65
N ASP A 63 4.30 18.21 9.75
CA ASP A 63 3.38 17.28 10.42
C ASP A 63 2.55 17.92 11.55
N HIS A 64 2.51 19.25 11.62
CA HIS A 64 1.73 20.00 12.61
C HIS A 64 0.24 20.00 12.29
N LEU A 65 -0.58 20.22 13.33
CA LEU A 65 -2.01 20.46 13.14
C LEU A 65 -2.23 21.76 12.37
N LEU A 66 -3.17 21.73 11.42
CA LEU A 66 -3.58 22.94 10.68
C LEU A 66 -4.27 23.96 11.59
N ASP A 67 -5.08 23.46 12.51
CA ASP A 67 -5.83 24.25 13.48
C ASP A 67 -5.48 23.80 14.90
N LEU A 68 -5.62 24.72 15.86
CA LEU A 68 -5.54 24.36 17.27
C LEU A 68 -6.68 23.38 17.61
N PRO A 69 -6.39 22.31 18.40
CA PRO A 69 -7.42 21.37 18.80
C PRO A 69 -8.50 22.10 19.61
N THR A 70 -9.74 22.01 19.14
CA THR A 70 -10.90 22.52 19.86
C THR A 70 -11.54 21.37 20.62
N PRO A 71 -11.84 21.51 21.93
CA PRO A 71 -12.52 20.49 22.70
C PRO A 71 -13.82 20.05 22.02
N THR A 72 -14.02 18.75 21.89
CA THR A 72 -15.27 18.19 21.39
C THR A 72 -16.20 17.87 22.56
N ARG A 73 -17.49 17.70 22.27
CA ARG A 73 -18.46 17.22 23.28
C ARG A 73 -18.01 15.90 23.93
N PHE A 74 -17.30 15.06 23.18
CA PHE A 74 -16.77 13.79 23.69
C PHE A 74 -15.69 14.02 24.76
N ASP A 75 -14.76 14.94 24.52
CA ASP A 75 -13.69 15.31 25.47
C ASP A 75 -14.26 15.89 26.78
N GLU A 76 -15.39 16.59 26.71
CA GLU A 76 -15.99 17.24 27.88
C GLU A 76 -16.91 16.33 28.70
N LYS A 77 -17.69 15.47 28.02
CA LYS A 77 -18.85 14.79 28.64
C LYS A 77 -19.03 13.33 28.19
N GLY A 78 -18.25 12.87 27.22
CA GLY A 78 -18.42 11.55 26.60
C GLY A 78 -17.42 10.50 27.07
N TRP A 79 -16.38 10.90 27.79
CA TRP A 79 -15.38 9.99 28.31
C TRP A 79 -15.75 9.49 29.71
N GLU A 80 -16.05 8.19 29.81
CA GLU A 80 -16.19 7.45 31.06
C GLU A 80 -15.22 6.25 31.04
N TRP A 81 -14.63 5.92 32.19
CA TRP A 81 -13.67 4.81 32.35
C TRP A 81 -14.36 3.47 32.65
#